data_AF-A0A0N9FGS6-F1
#
_entry.id   AF-A0A0N9FGS6-F1
#
_cell.length_a   1.000
_cell.length_b   1.000
_cell.length_c   1.000
_cell.angle_alpha   90.00
_cell.angle_beta   90.00
_cell.angle_gamma   90.00
#
_symmetry.space_group_name_H-M   'P 1'
#
loop_
_entity.id
_entity.type
_entity.pdbx_description
1 polymer ?
#
loop_
_entity_poly.entity_id
_entity_poly.type
_entity_poly.pdbx_seq_one_letter_code
_entity_poly.pdbx_strand_id
1 'polypeptide(L)' 'LFCLAWTIFPLFGWNRYVPEGNMTACGTDYITKDWFSRSYILAYSVFVYYLPLFLIIYSYYFII' A
#
# COMPACT_ATOMS: atom_id res chain seq x y z
N LEU A 1 -0.19 -9.19 11.94
CA LEU A 1 0.48 -7.98 12.50
C LEU A 1 1.00 -7.05 11.40
N PHE A 2 1.76 -7.55 10.42
CA PHE A 2 2.31 -6.76 9.31
C PHE A 2 1.26 -5.93 8.52
N CYS A 3 0.16 -6.56 8.10
CA CYS A 3 -0.88 -5.85 7.33
C CYS A 3 -1.56 -4.75 8.16
N LEU A 4 -1.87 -5.03 9.44
CA LEU A 4 -2.49 -4.07 10.34
C LEU A 4 -1.61 -2.84 10.55
N ALA A 5 -0.29 -3.04 10.71
CA ALA A 5 0.64 -1.93 10.89
C ALA A 5 0.59 -0.96 9.70
N TRP A 6 0.61 -1.47 8.47
CA TRP A 6 0.58 -0.64 7.28
C TRP A 6 -0.77 0.05 7.06
N THR A 7 -1.90 -0.62 7.32
CA THR A 7 -3.25 -0.04 7.16
C THR A 7 -3.61 0.99 8.23
N ILE A 8 -2.89 1.05 9.35
CA ILE A 8 -3.19 1.99 10.43
C ILE A 8 -2.51 3.35 10.22
N PHE A 9 -1.41 3.41 9.46
CA PHE A 9 -0.68 4.67 9.22
C PHE A 9 -1.53 5.80 8.61
N PRO A 10 -2.47 5.56 7.67
CA PRO A 10 -3.39 6.59 7.20
C PRO A 10 -4.38 7.08 8.26
N LEU A 11 -4.63 6.31 9.32
CA LEU A 11 -5.44 6.76 10.46
C LEU A 11 -4.65 7.70 11.38
N PHE A 12 -3.33 7.52 11.47
CA PHE A 12 -2.42 8.40 12.24
C PHE A 12 -1.92 9.61 11.43
N GLY A 13 -2.51 9.84 10.26
CA GLY A 13 -2.27 11.02 9.44
C GLY A 13 -1.28 10.82 8.31
N TRP A 14 -0.56 9.70 8.22
CA TRP A 14 0.32 9.42 7.08
C TRP A 14 -0.52 8.91 5.89
N ASN A 15 -0.99 9.86 5.07
CA ASN A 15 -2.05 9.69 4.07
C ASN A 15 -3.46 9.64 4.72
N ARG A 16 -4.53 9.56 3.92
CA ARG A 16 -5.94 9.60 4.34
C ARG A 16 -6.78 8.59 3.53
N TYR A 17 -7.86 8.10 4.13
CA TYR A 17 -8.86 7.30 3.42
C TYR A 17 -9.95 8.21 2.84
N VAL A 18 -10.17 8.17 1.53
CA VAL A 18 -11.09 9.04 0.80
C VAL A 18 -11.99 8.18 -0.09
N PRO A 19 -13.27 8.55 -0.29
CA PRO A 19 -14.12 7.90 -1.28
C PRO A 19 -13.49 7.98 -2.68
N GLU A 20 -13.47 6.84 -3.37
CA GLU A 20 -13.05 6.75 -4.76
C GLU A 20 -14.05 7.47 -5.68
N GLY A 21 -13.66 7.80 -6.91
CA GLY A 21 -14.43 8.67 -7.80
C GLY A 21 -15.87 8.22 -8.12
N ASN A 22 -16.20 6.94 -7.92
CA ASN A 22 -17.58 6.41 -8.06
C ASN A 22 -18.44 6.65 -6.79
N MET A 23 -17.87 7.22 -5.72
CA MET A 23 -18.51 7.50 -4.43
C MET A 23 -19.14 6.30 -3.71
N THR A 24 -18.92 5.07 -4.21
CA THR A 24 -19.45 3.82 -3.61
C THR A 24 -18.40 3.01 -2.86
N ALA A 25 -17.12 3.40 -2.93
CA ALA A 25 -16.00 2.71 -2.31
C ALA A 25 -15.07 3.73 -1.65
N CYS A 26 -14.36 3.33 -0.61
CA CYS A 26 -13.33 4.13 0.05
C CYS A 26 -11.97 3.45 -0.12
N GLY A 27 -10.98 4.25 -0.50
CA GLY A 27 -9.60 3.81 -0.72
C GLY A 27 -8.59 4.77 -0.10
N THR A 28 -7.31 4.42 -0.17
CA THR A 28 -6.22 5.34 0.19
C THR A 28 -6.12 6.47 -0.84
N ASP A 29 -5.83 7.69 -0.41
CA ASP A 29 -5.72 8.84 -1.31
C ASP A 29 -4.45 8.78 -2.18
N TYR A 30 -4.63 8.30 -3.41
CA TYR A 30 -3.61 8.26 -4.47
C TYR A 30 -3.75 9.37 -5.50
N ILE A 31 -4.75 10.25 -5.36
CA ILE A 31 -5.02 11.34 -6.30
C ILE A 31 -4.19 12.56 -5.91
N THR A 32 -4.08 12.82 -4.62
CA THR A 32 -3.35 13.97 -4.08
C THR A 32 -1.84 13.78 -4.27
N LYS A 33 -1.20 14.73 -4.98
CA LYS A 33 0.22 14.65 -5.36
C LYS A 33 1.21 15.20 -4.31
N ASP A 34 0.76 15.38 -3.08
CA ASP A 34 1.62 15.83 -1.99
C ASP A 34 2.70 14.78 -1.71
N TRP A 35 3.95 15.22 -1.54
CA TRP A 35 5.08 14.34 -1.25
C TRP A 35 4.85 13.45 -0.03
N PHE A 36 4.13 13.96 0.97
CA PHE A 36 3.78 13.22 2.17
C PHE A 36 2.81 12.06 1.87
N SER A 37 1.70 12.31 1.18
CA SER A 37 0.75 11.27 0.75
C SER A 37 1.39 10.27 -0.22
N ARG A 38 2.22 10.76 -1.15
CA ARG A 38 2.93 9.93 -2.14
C ARG A 38 3.96 9.01 -1.50
N SER A 39 4.68 9.48 -0.48
CA SER A 39 5.68 8.67 0.24
C SER A 39 5.06 7.41 0.86
N TYR A 40 3.84 7.53 1.41
CA TYR A 40 3.11 6.40 1.97
C TYR A 40 2.80 5.33 0.90
N ILE A 41 2.29 5.74 -0.26
CA ILE A 41 1.93 4.81 -1.34
C ILE A 41 3.16 4.07 -1.88
N LEU A 42 4.29 4.78 -2.02
CA LEU A 42 5.55 4.18 -2.45
C LEU A 42 6.10 3.18 -1.42
N ALA A 43 6.05 3.53 -0.13
CA ALA A 43 6.46 2.59 0.93
C ALA A 43 5.55 1.36 0.94
N TYR A 44 4.22 1.58 0.89
CA TYR A 44 3.23 0.51 0.87
C TYR A 44 3.43 -0.45 -0.31
N SER A 45 3.66 0.06 -1.53
CA SER A 45 3.88 -0.78 -2.70
C SER A 45 5.17 -1.62 -2.60
N VAL A 46 6.26 -1.07 -2.07
CA VAL A 46 7.51 -1.81 -1.87
C VAL A 46 7.35 -2.94 -0.87
N PHE A 47 6.80 -2.66 0.31
CA PHE A 47 6.73 -3.64 1.39
C PHE A 47 5.59 -4.64 1.24
N VAL A 48 4.43 -4.22 0.76
CA VAL A 48 3.21 -5.06 0.71
C VAL A 48 3.03 -5.72 -0.65
N TYR A 49 3.59 -5.18 -1.73
CA TYR A 49 3.46 -5.78 -3.07
C TYR A 49 4.76 -6.39 -3.58
N TYR A 50 5.83 -5.59 -3.73
CA TYR A 50 7.07 -6.07 -4.35
C TYR A 50 7.79 -7.13 -3.51
N LEU A 51 7.92 -6.94 -2.21
CA LEU A 51 8.61 -7.87 -1.31
C LEU A 51 7.97 -9.28 -1.32
N PRO A 52 6.65 -9.46 -1.13
CA PRO A 52 6.03 -10.78 -1.25
C PRO A 52 6.07 -11.32 -2.68
N LEU A 53 5.98 -10.46 -3.70
CA LEU A 53 6.09 -10.90 -5.09
C LEU A 53 7.47 -11.52 -5.39
N PHE A 54 8.55 -10.88 -4.96
CA PHE A 54 9.91 -11.45 -5.10
C PHE A 54 10.08 -12.74 -4.30
N LEU A 55 9.50 -12.82 -3.09
CA LEU A 55 9.53 -14.04 -2.29
C LEU A 55 8.82 -15.21 -3.00
N ILE A 56 7.65 -14.94 -3.60
CA ILE A 56 6.91 -15.93 -4.38
C ILE A 56 7.74 -16.38 -5.58
N ILE A 57 8.28 -15.44 -6.37
CA ILE A 57 9.12 -15.76 -7.55
C ILE A 57 10.33 -16.61 -7.14
N TYR A 58 11.03 -16.23 -6.07
CA TYR A 58 12.17 -16.99 -5.55
C TYR A 58 11.78 -18.41 -5.15
N SER A 59 10.65 -18.57 -4.44
CA SER A 59 10.17 -19.87 -4.01
C SER A 59 9.81 -20.77 -5.19
N TYR A 60 9.11 -20.23 -6.20
CA TYR A 60 8.76 -20.99 -7.41
C TYR A 60 9.98 -21.29 -8.29
N TYR A 61 10.99 -20.41 -8.32
CA TYR A 61 12.23 -20.68 -9.05
C TYR A 61 13.01 -21.85 -8.46
N PHE A 62 13.02 -22.02 -7.13
CA PHE A 62 13.68 -23.16 -6.47
C PHE A 62 12.87 -24.46 -6.49
N ILE A 63 11.57 -24.40 -6.78
CA ILE A 63 10.71 -25.60 -6.92
C ILE A 63 10.90 -26.24 -8.30
N ILE A 64 11.17 -25.43 -9.33
CA ILE A 64 11.50 -25.88 -10.70
C ILE A 64 12.94 -26.39 -10.74
#